data_AF-A0A7C6QVG5-F1
#
_entry.id   AF-A0A7C6QVG5-F1
#
_cell.length_a   1.000
_cell.length_b   1.000
_cell.length_c   1.000
_cell.angle_alpha   90.00
_cell.angle_beta   90.00
_cell.angle_gamma   90.00
#
_symmetry.space_group_name_H-M   'P 1'
#
loop_
_entity.id
_entity.type
_entity.pdbx_description
1 polymer ?
#
loop_
_entity_poly.entity_id
_entity_poly.type
_entity_poly.pdbx_seq_one_letter_code
_entity_poly.pdbx_strand_id
1 'polypeptide(L)' 'MDNKAKIYSNQELYSTGKQRFFNGDAREAAFLLGGIGTGTISVGARGELKDWEIFNKPSKGDNLSYTRISRKIISVMEA' A
#
# COMPACT_ATOMS: atom_id res chain seq x y z
N MET A 1 24.13 -19.15 6.54
CA MET A 1 22.95 -18.26 6.46
C MET A 1 21.97 -18.95 5.54
N ASP A 2 21.06 -19.74 6.12
CA ASP A 2 20.18 -20.63 5.36
C ASP A 2 19.00 -19.84 4.78
N ASN A 3 19.17 -19.38 3.55
CA ASN A 3 18.10 -18.85 2.71
C ASN A 3 17.24 -20.01 2.17
N LYS A 4 16.47 -20.67 3.04
CA LYS A 4 15.32 -21.45 2.59
C LYS A 4 14.15 -20.50 2.42
N ALA A 5 13.68 -20.34 1.19
CA ALA A 5 12.42 -19.65 0.91
C ALA A 5 11.33 -20.29 1.79
N LYS A 6 10.80 -19.52 2.74
CA LYS A 6 9.79 -19.99 3.67
C LYS A 6 8.50 -20.22 2.88
N ILE A 7 8.20 -21.48 2.56
CA ILE A 7 6.98 -21.86 1.84
C ILE A 7 5.85 -21.92 2.87
N TYR A 8 4.90 -20.98 2.76
CA TYR A 8 3.72 -20.93 3.59
C TYR A 8 2.64 -21.87 3.05
N SER A 9 1.93 -22.55 3.94
CA SER A 9 0.71 -23.30 3.56
C SER A 9 -0.42 -22.34 3.16
N ASN A 10 -1.39 -22.81 2.37
CA ASN A 10 -2.56 -22.01 2.00
C ASN A 10 -3.30 -21.49 3.25
N GLN A 11 -3.40 -22.30 4.31
CA GLN A 11 -4.04 -21.87 5.56
C GLN A 11 -3.28 -20.74 6.24
N GLU A 12 -1.95 -20.78 6.26
CA GLU A 12 -1.13 -19.69 6.80
C GLU A 12 -1.22 -18.42 5.94
N LEU A 13 -1.23 -18.55 4.61
CA LEU A 13 -1.38 -17.42 3.68
C LEU A 13 -2.73 -16.70 3.84
N TYR A 14 -3.80 -17.47 4.01
CA TYR A 14 -5.15 -16.93 4.21
C TYR A 14 -5.45 -16.62 5.68
N SER A 15 -4.59 -17.03 6.62
CA SER A 15 -4.78 -16.72 8.03
C SER A 15 -4.73 -15.21 8.23
N THR A 16 -5.78 -14.67 8.85
CA THR A 16 -5.81 -13.24 9.18
C THR A 16 -5.10 -13.07 10.52
N GLY A 17 -3.78 -12.98 10.49
CA GLY A 17 -2.97 -12.74 11.69
C GLY A 17 -3.24 -11.37 12.34
N LYS A 18 -2.60 -11.11 13.48
CA LYS A 18 -2.66 -9.81 14.18
C LYS A 18 -2.27 -8.68 13.23
N GLN A 19 -3.25 -7.89 12.82
CA GLN A 19 -3.01 -6.79 11.90
C GLN A 19 -2.25 -5.67 12.62
N ARG A 20 -1.18 -5.18 11.99
CA ARG A 20 -0.51 -3.97 12.45
C ARG A 20 -1.45 -2.79 12.26
N PHE A 21 -1.80 -2.14 13.36
CA PHE A 21 -2.44 -0.83 13.35
C PHE A 21 -1.35 0.23 13.41
N PHE A 22 -1.37 1.15 12.46
CA PHE A 22 -0.53 2.34 12.49
C PHE A 22 -1.40 3.50 12.99
N ASN A 23 -0.87 4.28 13.92
CA ASN A 23 -1.53 5.49 14.37
C ASN A 23 -1.62 6.49 13.21
N GLY A 24 -2.59 7.42 13.28
CA GLY A 24 -2.82 8.42 12.23
C GLY A 24 -1.78 9.54 12.17
N ASP A 25 -0.69 9.41 12.91
CA ASP A 25 0.42 10.36 13.03
C ASP A 25 1.49 10.19 11.95
N ALA A 26 1.44 9.10 11.18
CA ALA A 26 2.32 8.89 10.03
C ALA A 26 2.05 9.95 8.94
N ARG A 27 2.98 10.91 8.82
CA ARG A 27 2.84 12.07 7.92
C ARG A 27 3.48 11.87 6.54
N GLU A 28 4.52 11.04 6.45
CA GLU A 28 5.33 10.99 5.23
C GLU A 28 5.85 9.58 4.93
N ALA A 29 5.20 8.95 3.97
CA ALA A 29 5.74 7.86 3.17
C ALA A 29 5.25 8.13 1.74
N ALA A 30 6.15 8.21 0.77
CA ALA A 30 5.83 8.39 -0.64
C ALA A 30 6.67 7.39 -1.41
N PHE A 31 6.11 6.20 -1.63
CA PHE A 31 6.78 5.17 -2.42
C PHE A 31 6.51 5.42 -3.90
N LEU A 32 7.56 5.68 -4.66
CA LEU A 32 7.48 5.82 -6.11
C LEU A 32 7.11 4.46 -6.72
N LEU A 33 6.01 4.44 -7.46
CA LEU A 33 5.56 3.32 -8.29
C LEU A 33 5.61 3.79 -9.74
N GLY A 34 6.63 3.34 -10.46
CA GLY A 34 6.87 3.74 -11.84
C GLY A 34 8.27 3.38 -12.30
N GLY A 35 8.47 3.34 -13.63
CA GLY A 35 9.77 3.22 -14.27
C GLY A 35 10.17 4.50 -15.01
N ILE A 36 11.43 4.60 -15.41
CA ILE A 36 11.92 5.70 -16.23
C ILE A 36 11.11 5.75 -17.54
N GLY A 37 10.53 6.92 -17.85
CA GLY A 37 9.80 7.16 -19.11
C GLY A 37 8.34 6.69 -19.17
N THR A 38 7.81 6.01 -18.13
CA THR A 38 6.40 5.56 -18.08
C THR A 38 5.48 6.51 -17.30
N GLY A 39 6.07 7.45 -16.59
CA GLY A 39 5.41 8.21 -15.53
C GLY A 39 5.43 7.48 -14.18
N THR A 40 5.24 8.25 -13.11
CA THR A 40 5.37 7.80 -11.71
C THR A 40 4.16 8.22 -10.90
N ILE A 41 3.72 7.36 -9.96
CA ILE A 41 2.69 7.65 -8.96
C ILE A 41 3.29 7.33 -7.59
N SER A 42 3.03 8.15 -6.57
CA SER A 42 3.46 7.89 -5.20
C SER A 42 2.35 7.26 -4.36
N VAL A 43 2.67 6.32 -3.47
CA VAL A 43 1.73 5.84 -2.42
C VAL A 43 2.06 6.48 -1.08
N GLY A 44 1.06 7.14 -0.51
CA GLY A 44 1.04 7.78 0.80
C GLY A 44 0.97 6.81 1.98
N ALA A 45 1.32 7.29 3.17
CA ALA A 45 1.31 6.49 4.42
C ALA A 45 -0.07 5.91 4.79
N ARG A 46 -1.17 6.45 4.24
CA ARG A 46 -2.54 5.97 4.49
C ARG A 46 -3.13 5.23 3.29
N GLY A 47 -2.29 4.86 2.31
CA GLY A 47 -2.73 4.19 1.08
C GLY A 47 -3.39 5.13 0.06
N GLU A 48 -3.29 6.44 0.25
CA GLU A 48 -3.68 7.42 -0.76
C GLU A 48 -2.68 7.46 -1.91
N LEU A 49 -3.16 7.66 -3.14
CA LEU A 49 -2.28 7.88 -4.29
C LEU A 49 -1.97 9.38 -4.44
N LYS A 50 -0.69 9.72 -4.62
CA LYS A 50 -0.13 11.07 -4.72
C LYS A 50 0.75 11.21 -5.95
N ASP A 51 1.10 12.46 -6.29
CA ASP A 51 2.18 12.82 -7.22
C ASP A 51 2.11 12.10 -8.57
N TRP A 52 1.06 12.39 -9.35
CA TRP A 52 0.72 11.67 -10.60
C TRP A 52 1.50 12.21 -11.80
N GLU A 53 2.78 11.90 -11.89
CA GLU A 53 3.61 12.30 -13.02
C GLU A 53 3.37 11.41 -14.24
N ILE A 54 2.26 11.61 -14.95
CA ILE A 54 1.90 10.87 -16.17
C ILE A 54 2.01 11.82 -17.38
N PHE A 55 2.44 11.30 -18.54
CA PHE A 55 2.58 12.07 -19.80
C PHE A 55 3.61 13.20 -19.77
N ASN A 56 4.70 13.06 -19.01
CA ASN A 56 5.76 14.06 -18.91
C ASN A 56 5.27 15.42 -18.34
N LYS A 57 4.14 15.41 -17.61
CA LYS A 57 3.57 16.58 -16.97
C LYS A 57 3.75 16.46 -15.44
N PRO A 58 4.43 17.42 -14.78
CA PRO A 58 4.56 17.39 -13.33
C PRO A 58 3.19 17.59 -12.67
N SER A 59 2.88 16.74 -11.69
CA SER A 59 1.63 16.74 -10.91
C SER A 59 1.94 16.42 -9.44
N LYS A 60 3.10 16.90 -8.97
CA LYS A 60 3.49 16.78 -7.57
C LYS A 60 2.56 17.62 -6.69
N GLY A 61 2.08 17.04 -5.61
CA GLY A 61 1.16 17.68 -4.67
C GLY A 61 -0.32 17.63 -5.08
N ASP A 62 -0.67 17.07 -6.25
CA ASP A 62 -2.07 16.87 -6.62
C ASP A 62 -2.72 15.82 -5.71
N ASN A 63 -3.83 16.22 -5.09
CA ASN A 63 -4.58 15.39 -4.15
C ASN A 63 -5.77 14.74 -4.85
N LEU A 64 -5.67 13.43 -5.10
CA LEU A 64 -6.79 12.64 -5.59
C LEU A 64 -7.67 12.19 -4.43
N SER A 65 -8.65 13.03 -4.08
CA SER A 65 -9.53 12.83 -2.90
C SER A 65 -10.31 11.50 -2.88
N TYR A 66 -10.52 10.88 -4.05
CA TYR A 66 -11.30 9.65 -4.19
C TYR A 66 -10.47 8.40 -4.52
N THR A 67 -9.14 8.53 -4.62
CA THR A 67 -8.28 7.42 -5.06
C THR A 67 -7.43 6.91 -3.89
N ARG A 68 -7.77 5.72 -3.39
CA ARG A 68 -7.05 5.07 -2.27
C ARG A 68 -7.09 3.55 -2.38
N ILE A 69 -6.06 2.92 -1.85
CA ILE A 69 -6.06 1.47 -1.59
C ILE A 69 -6.76 1.24 -0.26
N SER A 70 -7.70 0.29 -0.23
CA SER A 70 -8.41 -0.09 0.99
C SER A 70 -8.49 -1.61 1.12
N ARG A 71 -8.55 -2.10 2.36
CA ARG A 71 -8.76 -3.51 2.67
C ARG A 71 -10.08 -3.65 3.43
N LYS A 72 -10.91 -4.60 3.02
CA LYS A 72 -12.08 -5.04 3.79
C LYS A 72 -11.63 -6.06 4.83
N ILE A 73 -11.85 -5.75 6.11
CA ILE A 73 -11.66 -6.70 7.22
C ILE A 73 -13.03 -7.28 7.54
N ILE A 74 -13.14 -8.61 7.52
CA ILE A 74 -14.34 -9.32 7.98
C ILE A 74 -13.98 -9.91 9.34
N SER A 75 -14.60 -9.41 10.40
CA SER A 75 -14.49 -10.02 11.72
C SER A 75 -15.54 -11.11 11.82
N VAL A 76 -15.11 -12.36 12.00
CA VAL A 76 -16.02 -13.45 12.36
C VAL A 76 -16.10 -13.43 13.88
N MET A 77 -17.27 -13.13 14.43
CA MET A 77 -17.52 -13.29 15.87
C MET A 77 -17.83 -14.77 16.10
N GLU A 78 -16.97 -15.47 16.84
CA GLU A 78 -17.30 -16.83 17.29
C GLU A 78 -18.37 -16.75 18.38
N ALA A 79 -19.36 -17.64 18.28
CA ALA A 79 -20.48 -17.81 19.21
C ALA A 79 -20.19 -18.89 20.24
#